data_AF-A0A970LBN5-F1
#
_entry.id   AF-A0A970LBN5-F1
#
_cell.length_a   1.000
_cell.length_b   1.000
_cell.length_c   1.000
_cell.angle_alpha   90.00
_cell.angle_beta   90.00
_cell.angle_gamma   90.00
#
_symmetry.space_group_name_H-M   'P 1'
#
loop_
_entity.id
_entity.type
_entity.pdbx_description
1 polymer ?
#
loop_
_entity_poly.entity_id
_entity_poly.type
_entity_poly.pdbx_seq_one_letter_code
_entity_poly.pdbx_strand_id
1 'polypeptide(L)'
;MTTYMHPDFFTAEKNESIRKVDSCLRFHSVIGSWAPKAPMTIIHTVNDDMAPYQIAEHMYNTFLRNGGNVSLVKGSTDHFSYGLEYYLSLITYMVLK
;
A
#
# COMPACT_ATOMS: atom_id res chain seq x y z
N MET A 1 17.76 14.12 5.91
CA MET A 1 17.83 14.64 4.54
C MET A 1 16.51 15.35 4.24
N THR A 2 16.51 16.68 4.17
CA THR A 2 15.34 17.50 3.79
C THR A 2 15.60 18.32 2.53
N THR A 3 16.72 18.07 1.84
CA THR A 3 17.20 18.87 0.71
C THR A 3 16.64 18.42 -0.65
N TYR A 4 15.94 17.30 -0.72
CA TYR A 4 15.37 16.77 -1.97
C TYR A 4 13.92 17.22 -2.22
N MET A 5 13.24 17.74 -1.18
CA MET A 5 11.87 18.27 -1.26
C MET A 5 11.83 19.71 -0.76
N HIS A 6 10.82 20.46 -1.20
CA HIS A 6 10.56 21.80 -0.66
C HIS A 6 10.37 21.73 0.87
N PRO A 7 10.96 22.63 1.69
CA PRO A 7 10.90 22.56 3.16
C PRO A 7 9.47 22.47 3.72
N ASP A 8 8.53 23.18 3.09
CA ASP A 8 7.12 23.18 3.48
C ASP A 8 6.46 21.79 3.44
N PHE A 9 7.02 20.79 2.73
CA PHE A 9 6.54 19.39 2.82
C PHE A 9 6.63 18.82 4.24
N PHE A 10 7.57 19.32 5.04
CA PHE A 10 7.82 18.87 6.40
C PHE A 10 7.15 19.77 7.46
N THR A 11 6.37 20.77 7.02
CA THR A 11 5.59 21.64 7.91
C THR A 11 4.14 21.18 7.98
N ALA A 12 3.47 21.42 9.10
CA ALA A 12 2.06 21.10 9.23
C ALA A 12 1.18 21.91 8.25
N GLU A 13 1.49 23.20 8.11
CA GLU A 13 0.70 24.14 7.31
C GLU A 13 0.77 23.87 5.82
N LYS A 14 1.96 23.46 5.31
CA LYS A 14 2.28 23.32 3.89
C LYS A 14 2.05 24.63 3.11
N ASN A 15 2.73 24.81 1.97
CA ASN A 15 2.36 25.90 1.07
C ASN A 15 1.12 25.55 0.24
N GLU A 16 0.60 26.56 -0.46
CA GLU A 16 -0.60 26.42 -1.28
C GLU A 16 -0.51 25.27 -2.30
N SER A 17 0.61 25.14 -3.00
CA SER A 17 0.81 24.09 -4.01
C SER A 17 0.80 22.70 -3.40
N ILE A 18 1.50 22.51 -2.27
CA ILE A 18 1.56 21.22 -1.57
C ILE A 18 0.18 20.86 -1.00
N ARG A 19 -0.57 21.83 -0.46
CA ARG A 19 -1.95 21.58 0.01
C ARG A 19 -2.87 21.08 -1.11
N LYS A 20 -2.74 21.61 -2.32
CA LYS A 20 -3.50 21.14 -3.49
C LYS A 20 -3.21 19.66 -3.76
N VAL A 21 -1.94 19.27 -3.84
CA VAL A 21 -1.52 17.86 -4.04
C VAL A 21 -2.05 16.96 -2.93
N ASP A 22 -1.85 17.38 -1.68
CA ASP A 22 -2.25 16.64 -0.48
C ASP A 22 -3.79 16.44 -0.40
N SER A 23 -4.57 17.43 -0.84
CA SER A 23 -6.04 17.29 -0.94
C SER A 23 -6.46 16.25 -1.97
N CYS A 24 -5.81 16.21 -3.15
CA CYS A 24 -6.08 15.21 -4.18
C CYS A 24 -5.73 13.80 -3.71
N LEU A 25 -4.57 13.62 -3.06
CA LEU A 25 -4.15 12.34 -2.51
C LEU A 25 -5.15 11.82 -1.47
N ARG A 26 -5.63 12.67 -0.57
CA ARG A 26 -6.65 12.29 0.41
C ARG A 26 -7.99 11.94 -0.22
N PHE A 27 -8.41 12.70 -1.23
CA PHE A 27 -9.68 12.46 -1.93
C PHE A 27 -9.70 11.07 -2.59
N HIS A 28 -8.57 10.62 -3.14
CA HIS A 28 -8.43 9.30 -3.77
C HIS A 28 -8.02 8.18 -2.81
N SER A 29 -7.89 8.45 -1.52
CA SER A 29 -7.59 7.42 -0.55
C SER A 29 -8.74 6.42 -0.47
N VAL A 30 -8.42 5.14 -0.63
CA VAL A 30 -9.35 4.03 -0.36
C VAL A 30 -9.43 3.69 1.14
N ILE A 31 -8.57 4.31 1.94
CA ILE A 31 -8.53 4.17 3.40
C ILE A 31 -9.54 5.16 3.99
N GLY A 32 -10.71 4.64 4.35
CA GLY A 32 -11.83 5.40 4.90
C GLY A 32 -12.90 4.47 5.46
N SER A 33 -14.17 4.76 5.19
CA SER A 33 -15.31 3.90 5.58
C SER A 33 -15.60 2.78 4.57
N TRP A 34 -14.90 2.75 3.44
CA TRP A 34 -15.07 1.73 2.42
C TRP A 34 -14.40 0.40 2.80
N ALA A 35 -14.93 -0.70 2.28
CA ALA A 35 -14.33 -2.02 2.34
C ALA A 35 -14.76 -2.89 1.14
N PRO A 36 -13.88 -3.80 0.68
CA PRO A 36 -14.21 -4.71 -0.42
C PRO A 36 -15.31 -5.69 0.00
N LYS A 37 -16.30 -5.86 -0.88
CA LYS A 37 -17.37 -6.86 -0.72
C LYS A 37 -17.03 -8.18 -1.40
N ALA A 38 -16.35 -8.12 -2.54
CA ALA A 38 -15.74 -9.30 -3.15
C ALA A 38 -14.52 -9.73 -2.34
N PRO A 39 -14.17 -11.04 -2.32
CA PRO A 39 -12.92 -11.51 -1.75
C PRO A 39 -11.72 -10.77 -2.36
N MET A 40 -10.85 -10.23 -1.50
CA MET A 40 -9.64 -9.52 -1.90
C MET A 40 -8.45 -10.05 -1.09
N THR A 41 -7.33 -10.31 -1.78
CA THR A 41 -6.07 -10.65 -1.14
C THR A 41 -5.09 -9.51 -1.37
N ILE A 42 -4.60 -8.92 -0.28
CA ILE A 42 -3.49 -7.97 -0.29
C ILE A 42 -2.21 -8.78 -0.16
N ILE A 43 -1.23 -8.49 -1.02
CA ILE A 43 0.03 -9.23 -1.09
C ILE A 43 1.14 -8.20 -1.06
N HIS A 44 2.02 -8.29 -0.06
CA HIS A 44 3.09 -7.31 0.15
C HIS A 44 4.28 -7.95 0.86
N THR A 45 5.44 -7.29 0.91
CA THR A 45 6.57 -7.77 1.71
C THR A 45 6.92 -6.81 2.84
N VAL A 46 7.31 -7.36 4.00
CA VAL A 46 7.60 -6.56 5.20
C VAL A 46 8.82 -5.64 5.00
N ASN A 47 9.78 -6.08 4.19
CA ASN A 47 11.04 -5.37 3.95
C ASN A 47 11.02 -4.59 2.62
N ASP A 48 9.84 -4.17 2.15
CA ASP A 48 9.70 -3.38 0.94
C ASP A 48 10.37 -2.01 1.12
N ASP A 49 11.39 -1.74 0.30
CA ASP A 49 12.22 -0.55 0.30
C ASP A 49 11.73 0.54 -0.67
N MET A 50 10.63 0.29 -1.40
CA MET A 50 10.00 1.20 -2.34
C MET A 50 8.62 1.70 -1.86
N ALA A 51 7.82 0.79 -1.31
CA ALA A 51 6.46 1.03 -0.84
C ALA A 51 6.29 0.45 0.59
N PRO A 52 6.24 1.29 1.64
CA PRO A 52 6.24 0.82 3.01
C PRO A 52 5.13 -0.19 3.33
N TYR A 53 5.49 -1.34 3.91
CA TYR A 53 4.56 -2.41 4.31
C TYR A 53 3.40 -1.92 5.19
N GLN A 54 3.66 -0.91 6.02
CA GLN A 54 2.70 -0.31 6.93
C GLN A 54 1.46 0.21 6.20
N ILE A 55 1.58 0.59 4.92
CA ILE A 55 0.44 1.00 4.10
C ILE A 55 -0.49 -0.20 3.83
N ALA A 56 0.06 -1.35 3.44
CA ALA A 56 -0.70 -2.58 3.19
C ALA A 56 -1.32 -3.12 4.49
N GLU A 57 -0.58 -3.09 5.60
CA GLU A 57 -1.10 -3.47 6.91
C GLU A 57 -2.24 -2.54 7.36
N HIS A 58 -2.09 -1.23 7.17
CA HIS A 58 -3.13 -0.26 7.52
C HIS A 58 -4.39 -0.44 6.65
N MET A 59 -4.23 -0.74 5.36
CA MET A 59 -5.32 -1.08 4.44
C MET A 59 -6.07 -2.34 4.87
N TYR A 60 -5.34 -3.43 5.13
CA TYR A 60 -5.91 -4.68 5.62
C TYR A 60 -6.73 -4.48 6.89
N ASN A 61 -6.14 -3.84 7.91
CA ASN A 61 -6.80 -3.60 9.19
C ASN A 61 -8.04 -2.71 9.05
N THR A 62 -7.98 -1.69 8.19
CA THR A 62 -9.13 -0.81 7.94
C THR A 62 -10.26 -1.56 7.26
N PHE A 63 -9.96 -2.34 6.22
CA PHE A 63 -10.96 -3.12 5.51
C PHE A 63 -11.59 -4.19 6.39
N LEU A 64 -10.79 -4.88 7.21
CA LEU A 64 -11.28 -5.87 8.15
C LEU A 64 -12.23 -5.26 9.18
N ARG A 65 -11.86 -4.12 9.79
CA ARG A 65 -12.73 -3.40 10.73
C ARG A 65 -14.05 -2.92 10.10
N ASN A 66 -14.01 -2.58 8.81
CA ASN A 66 -15.18 -2.16 8.05
C ASN A 66 -16.03 -3.35 7.51
N GLY A 67 -15.75 -4.58 7.96
CA GLY A 67 -16.50 -5.78 7.55
C GLY A 67 -16.21 -6.25 6.13
N GLY A 68 -15.00 -5.96 5.62
CA GLY A 68 -14.54 -6.38 4.30
C GLY A 68 -14.13 -7.84 4.25
N ASN A 69 -14.30 -8.46 3.07
CA ASN A 69 -13.78 -9.80 2.79
C ASN A 69 -12.34 -9.68 2.28
N VAL A 70 -11.39 -9.55 3.21
CA VAL A 70 -9.99 -9.29 2.91
C VAL A 70 -9.05 -10.26 3.60
N SER A 71 -7.98 -10.65 2.92
CA SER A 71 -6.85 -11.38 3.49
C SER A 71 -5.53 -10.67 3.19
N LEU A 72 -4.49 -10.95 3.99
CA LEU A 72 -3.15 -10.39 3.82
C LEU A 72 -2.13 -11.52 3.78
N VAL A 73 -1.36 -11.59 2.70
CA VAL A 73 -0.19 -12.46 2.55
C VAL A 73 1.05 -11.60 2.59
N LYS A 74 2.05 -12.02 3.38
CA LYS A 74 3.28 -11.25 3.55
C LYS A 74 4.54 -12.05 3.21
N GLY A 75 5.43 -11.40 2.47
CA GLY A 75 6.81 -11.80 2.27
C GLY A 75 7.77 -11.18 3.29
N SER A 76 9.04 -11.56 3.20
CA SER A 76 10.12 -11.05 4.05
C SER A 76 11.34 -10.53 3.28
N THR A 77 11.32 -10.52 1.94
CA THR A 77 12.42 -10.01 1.11
C THR A 77 12.13 -8.57 0.64
N ASP A 78 13.03 -7.96 -0.14
CA ASP A 78 12.82 -6.62 -0.69
C ASP A 78 11.67 -6.58 -1.74
N HIS A 79 11.36 -5.38 -2.23
CA HIS A 79 10.30 -5.14 -3.21
C HIS A 79 10.40 -6.04 -4.45
N PHE A 80 11.60 -6.16 -5.02
CA PHE A 80 11.83 -6.85 -6.28
C PHE A 80 11.92 -8.36 -6.10
N SER A 81 12.65 -8.80 -5.07
CA SER A 81 12.87 -10.21 -4.78
C SER A 81 11.54 -10.89 -4.45
N TYR A 82 10.72 -10.30 -3.57
CA TYR A 82 9.40 -10.88 -3.26
C TYR A 82 8.44 -10.80 -4.44
N GLY A 83 8.49 -9.70 -5.20
CA GLY A 83 7.70 -9.56 -6.43
C GLY A 83 7.99 -10.69 -7.41
N LEU A 84 9.27 -10.99 -7.66
CA LEU A 84 9.68 -12.09 -8.53
C LEU A 84 9.23 -13.46 -8.00
N GLU A 85 9.46 -13.75 -6.71
CA GLU A 85 9.01 -14.99 -6.06
C GLU A 85 7.50 -15.20 -6.20
N TYR A 86 6.71 -14.14 -5.97
CA TYR A 86 5.27 -14.17 -6.09
C TYR A 86 4.80 -14.43 -7.52
N TYR A 87 5.35 -13.72 -8.51
CA TYR A 87 4.99 -13.91 -9.92
C TYR A 87 5.37 -15.31 -10.43
N LEU A 88 6.54 -15.82 -10.07
CA LEU A 88 6.93 -17.19 -10.41
C LEU A 88 5.98 -18.21 -9.80
N SER A 89 5.62 -18.04 -8.52
CA SER A 89 4.65 -18.91 -7.85
C SER A 89 3.28 -18.89 -8.54
N LEU A 90 2.81 -17.70 -8.97
CA LEU A 90 1.56 -17.55 -9.71
C LEU A 90 1.62 -18.27 -11.07
N ILE A 91 2.69 -18.07 -11.83
CA ILE A 91 2.89 -18.73 -13.14
C ILE A 91 2.94 -20.25 -12.97
N THR A 92 3.72 -20.75 -12.01
CA THR A 92 3.81 -22.18 -11.70
C THR A 92 2.43 -22.75 -11.34
N TYR A 93 1.66 -22.05 -10.50
CA TYR A 93 0.30 -22.46 -10.15
C TYR A 93 -0.61 -22.53 -11.40
N MET A 94 -0.55 -21.54 -12.28
CA MET A 94 -1.38 -21.50 -13.50
C MET A 94 -0.97 -22.53 -14.57
N VAL A 95 0.29 -22.99 -14.59
CA VAL A 95 0.76 -24.00 -15.55
C VAL A 95 0.50 -25.42 -15.05
N LEU A 96 0.57 -25.65 -13.74
CA LEU A 96 0.41 -26.98 -13.14
C LEU A 96 -1.04 -27.32 -12.74
N LYS A 97 -1.94 -26.33 -12.69
CA LYS A 97 -3.38 -26.53 -12.50
C LYS A 97 -4.15 -26.30 -13.80
#